data_AF-A0AAV3YSI9-F1
#
_entry.id   AF-A0AAV3YSI9-F1
#
_cell.length_a   1.000
_cell.length_b   1.000
_cell.length_c   1.000
_cell.angle_alpha   90.00
_cell.angle_beta   90.00
_cell.angle_gamma   90.00
#
_symmetry.space_group_name_H-M   'P 1'
#
loop_
_entity.id
_entity.type
_entity.pdbx_description
1 polymer ?
#
loop_
_entity_poly.entity_id
_entity_poly.type
_entity_poly.pdbx_seq_one_letter_code
_entity_poly.pdbx_strand_id
1 'polypeptide(L)'
;MTTPIKEWSKLEVRAVVRFLFSKGTKPSEIHKQIAETYGEGAMSRSRVYQWCTWFGEGRTSLGDEPKSGRPKTSTNEENTIRVDELIRCDRRMKIREIALKLEIPKSKVHEIVHDTLGL
;
A
#
# COMPACT_ATOMS: atom_id res chain seq x y z
N MET A 1 3.67 37.06 -14.28
CA MET A 1 3.96 36.12 -13.18
C MET A 1 2.70 35.31 -12.95
N THR A 2 2.73 34.03 -13.28
CA THR A 2 1.57 33.13 -13.12
C THR A 2 1.44 32.79 -11.65
N THR A 3 0.30 33.11 -11.04
CA THR A 3 0.05 32.76 -9.64
C THR A 3 -0.09 31.24 -9.53
N PRO A 4 0.66 30.57 -8.64
CA PRO A 4 0.51 29.13 -8.46
C PRO A 4 -0.90 28.79 -7.99
N ILE A 5 -1.47 27.72 -8.54
CA ILE A 5 -2.73 27.12 -8.10
C ILE A 5 -2.58 26.76 -6.62
N LYS A 6 -3.43 27.35 -5.76
CA LYS A 6 -3.36 27.22 -4.29
C LYS A 6 -3.80 25.85 -3.78
N GLU A 7 -4.70 25.18 -4.49
CA GLU A 7 -5.25 23.88 -4.11
C GLU A 7 -5.19 22.94 -5.30
N TRP A 8 -4.51 21.80 -5.14
CA TRP A 8 -4.39 20.79 -6.17
C TRP A 8 -4.37 19.40 -5.55
N SER A 9 -4.83 18.40 -6.31
CA SER A 9 -4.76 17.01 -5.88
C SER A 9 -3.58 16.28 -6.50
N LYS A 10 -3.08 15.22 -5.83
CA LYS A 10 -2.02 14.38 -6.40
C LYS A 10 -2.42 13.75 -7.74
N LEU A 11 -3.69 13.40 -7.90
CA LEU A 11 -4.20 12.80 -9.13
C LEU A 11 -4.19 13.81 -10.28
N GLU A 12 -4.57 15.06 -10.00
CA GLU A 12 -4.55 16.15 -10.97
C GLU A 12 -3.14 16.41 -11.49
N VAL A 13 -2.17 16.59 -10.61
CA VAL A 13 -0.76 16.83 -11.00
C VAL A 13 -0.22 15.66 -11.84
N ARG A 14 -0.57 14.42 -11.50
CA ARG A 14 -0.20 13.23 -12.28
C ARG A 14 -0.89 13.18 -13.65
N ALA A 15 -2.14 13.63 -13.74
CA ALA A 15 -2.85 13.75 -15.01
C ALA A 15 -2.15 14.75 -15.94
N VAL A 16 -1.72 15.90 -15.40
CA VAL A 16 -0.96 16.91 -16.15
C VAL A 16 0.39 16.35 -16.59
N VAL A 17 1.12 15.63 -15.73
CA VAL A 17 2.37 14.94 -16.11
C VAL A 17 2.11 13.97 -17.26
N ARG A 18 1.04 13.16 -17.20
CA ARG A 18 0.67 12.23 -18.28
C ARG A 18 0.41 12.95 -19.59
N PHE A 19 -0.37 14.02 -19.53
CA PHE A 19 -0.71 14.84 -20.70
C PHE A 19 0.53 15.50 -21.33
N LEU A 20 1.41 16.09 -20.52
CA LEU A 20 2.63 16.73 -21.02
C LEU A 20 3.62 15.70 -21.58
N PHE A 21 3.73 14.53 -20.94
CA PHE A 21 4.53 13.42 -21.43
C PHE A 21 4.01 12.88 -22.77
N SER A 22 2.69 12.70 -22.92
CA SER A 22 2.09 12.26 -24.18
C SER A 22 2.25 13.28 -25.31
N LYS A 23 2.44 14.56 -24.99
CA LYS A 23 2.81 15.62 -25.95
C LYS A 23 4.30 15.60 -26.34
N GLY A 24 5.11 14.71 -25.77
CA GLY A 24 6.55 14.62 -26.03
C GLY A 24 7.40 15.61 -25.22
N THR A 25 6.85 16.22 -24.17
CA THR A 25 7.61 17.13 -23.30
C THR A 25 8.64 16.34 -22.50
N LYS A 26 9.88 16.83 -22.44
CA LYS A 26 10.94 16.18 -21.66
C LYS A 26 10.64 16.26 -20.15
N PRO A 27 10.94 15.22 -19.34
CA PRO A 27 10.65 15.22 -17.90
C PRO A 27 11.21 16.42 -17.12
N SER A 28 12.36 16.97 -17.53
CA SER A 28 12.92 18.18 -16.93
C SER A 28 12.03 19.41 -17.11
N GLU A 29 11.43 19.55 -18.30
CA GLU A 29 10.55 20.67 -18.63
C GLU A 29 9.17 20.49 -17.99
N ILE A 30 8.69 19.25 -17.91
CA ILE A 30 7.47 18.92 -17.15
C ILE A 30 7.62 19.38 -15.69
N HIS A 31 8.74 19.07 -15.03
CA HIS A 31 8.98 19.51 -13.65
C HIS A 31 8.90 21.03 -13.51
N LYS A 32 9.52 21.77 -14.43
CA LYS A 32 9.50 23.24 -14.43
C LYS A 32 8.07 23.78 -14.54
N GLN A 33 7.28 23.26 -15.49
CA GLN A 33 5.88 23.67 -15.67
C GLN A 33 5.00 23.33 -14.47
N ILE A 34 5.22 22.17 -13.83
CA ILE A 34 4.53 21.80 -12.60
C ILE A 34 4.91 22.75 -11.46
N ALA A 35 6.19 23.06 -11.27
CA ALA A 35 6.63 23.99 -10.23
C ALA A 35 6.09 25.42 -10.44
N GLU A 36 6.03 25.89 -11.68
CA GLU A 36 5.46 27.20 -12.04
C GLU A 36 3.94 27.26 -11.84
N THR A 37 3.22 26.18 -12.15
CA THR A 37 1.75 26.16 -12.13
C THR A 37 1.18 25.79 -10.77
N TYR A 38 1.79 24.83 -10.06
CA TYR A 38 1.30 24.23 -8.82
C TYR A 38 2.17 24.53 -7.60
N GLY A 39 3.34 25.15 -7.81
CA GLY A 39 4.35 25.41 -6.79
C GLY A 39 5.39 24.29 -6.67
N GLU A 40 6.57 24.64 -6.14
CA GLU A 40 7.71 23.72 -5.94
C GLU A 40 7.36 22.47 -5.10
N GLY A 41 6.34 22.57 -4.23
CA GLY A 41 5.88 21.46 -3.39
C GLY A 41 4.99 20.43 -4.11
N ALA A 42 4.60 20.66 -5.35
CA ALA A 42 3.59 19.85 -6.04
C ALA A 42 4.06 18.44 -6.39
N MET A 43 5.23 18.34 -7.01
CA MET A 43 5.84 17.06 -7.34
C MET A 43 7.34 17.22 -7.50
N SER A 44 8.11 16.42 -6.75
CA SER A 44 9.57 16.46 -6.87
C SER A 44 10.05 15.99 -8.25
N ARG A 45 11.21 16.48 -8.67
CA ARG A 45 11.87 16.07 -9.92
C ARG A 45 11.94 14.54 -10.07
N SER A 46 12.36 13.81 -9.03
CA SER A 46 12.45 12.34 -9.08
C SER A 46 11.09 11.67 -9.32
N ARG A 47 10.01 12.19 -8.71
CA ARG A 47 8.64 11.70 -8.92
C ARG A 47 8.17 11.94 -10.36
N VAL A 48 8.47 13.10 -10.94
CA VAL A 48 8.12 13.40 -12.35
C VAL A 48 8.77 12.37 -13.29
N TYR A 49 10.05 12.07 -13.11
CA TYR A 49 10.78 11.08 -13.91
C TYR A 49 10.20 9.67 -13.75
N GLN A 50 9.87 9.28 -12.52
CA GLN A 50 9.23 7.99 -12.25
C GLN A 50 7.87 7.87 -12.94
N TRP A 51 7.03 8.91 -12.88
CA TRP A 51 5.73 8.92 -13.58
C TRP A 51 5.89 8.86 -15.10
N CYS A 52 6.84 9.60 -15.67
CA CYS A 52 7.12 9.53 -17.11
C CYS A 52 7.58 8.11 -17.52
N THR A 53 8.39 7.46 -16.68
CA THR A 53 8.83 6.06 -16.92
C THR A 53 7.62 5.12 -16.93
N TRP A 54 6.78 5.18 -15.89
CA TRP A 54 5.57 4.35 -15.82
C TRP A 54 4.60 4.60 -16.98
N PHE A 55 4.43 5.86 -17.41
CA PHE A 55 3.60 6.16 -18.58
C PHE A 55 4.21 5.64 -19.88
N GLY A 56 5.54 5.66 -20.01
CA GLY A 56 6.26 5.01 -21.12
C GLY A 56 6.11 3.49 -21.13
N GLU A 57 5.98 2.87 -19.96
CA GLU A 57 5.70 1.44 -19.78
C GLU A 57 4.22 1.07 -19.98
N GLY A 58 3.36 2.04 -20.31
CA GLY A 58 1.94 1.81 -20.62
C GLY A 58 1.00 1.88 -19.43
N ARG A 59 1.45 2.31 -18.25
CA ARG A 59 0.58 2.51 -17.09
C ARG A 59 -0.50 3.54 -17.38
N THR A 60 -1.77 3.21 -17.09
CA THR A 60 -2.91 4.13 -17.25
C THR A 60 -3.47 4.65 -15.93
N SER A 61 -3.14 4.01 -14.80
CA SER A 61 -3.61 4.43 -13.48
C SER A 61 -2.87 5.67 -12.98
N LEU A 62 -3.62 6.67 -12.52
CA LEU A 62 -3.07 7.88 -11.89
C LEU A 62 -2.96 7.73 -10.36
N GLY A 63 -3.71 6.80 -9.78
CA GLY A 63 -3.67 6.48 -8.36
C GLY A 63 -2.37 5.79 -7.96
N ASP A 64 -2.07 5.84 -6.66
CA ASP A 64 -1.13 4.89 -6.08
C ASP A 64 -1.74 3.49 -6.25
N GLU A 65 -0.92 2.52 -6.62
CA GLU A 65 -1.36 1.13 -6.57
C GLU A 65 -1.66 0.76 -5.12
N PRO A 66 -2.57 -0.21 -4.88
CA PRO A 66 -2.77 -0.76 -3.56
C PRO A 66 -1.40 -1.12 -3.01
N LYS A 67 -0.97 -0.42 -1.96
CA LYS A 67 0.26 -0.80 -1.28
C LYS A 67 0.00 -2.21 -0.80
N SER A 68 0.76 -3.17 -1.32
CA SER A 68 1.00 -4.37 -0.54
C SER A 68 1.59 -3.85 0.77
N GLY A 69 0.75 -3.77 1.81
CA GLY A 69 1.24 -3.50 3.14
C GLY A 69 2.26 -4.56 3.49
N ARG A 70 2.89 -4.46 4.67
CA ARG A 70 3.44 -5.69 5.24
C ARG A 70 2.27 -6.67 5.26
N PRO A 71 2.28 -7.80 4.51
CA PRO A 71 1.27 -8.80 4.74
C PRO A 71 1.32 -9.05 6.24
N LYS A 72 0.16 -9.10 6.92
CA LYS A 72 0.09 -9.69 8.25
C LYS A 72 0.45 -11.17 8.07
N THR A 73 1.74 -11.39 7.84
CA THR A 73 2.36 -12.68 7.69
C THR A 73 2.28 -13.27 9.08
N SER A 74 1.77 -14.48 9.11
CA SER A 74 1.55 -15.29 10.29
C SER A 74 0.22 -15.05 10.99
N THR A 75 -0.86 -15.40 10.31
CA THR A 75 -1.34 -16.76 10.59
C THR A 75 -1.46 -17.54 9.28
N ASN A 76 -0.78 -18.68 9.19
CA ASN A 76 -1.03 -19.65 8.11
C ASN A 76 -2.51 -20.08 8.24
N GLU A 77 -3.32 -19.98 7.19
CA GLU A 77 -4.76 -20.31 7.25
C GLU A 77 -4.98 -21.72 7.84
N GLU A 78 -4.08 -22.64 7.52
CA GLU A 78 -3.98 -23.97 8.14
C GLU A 78 -3.84 -23.94 9.68
N ASN A 79 -3.03 -23.04 10.22
CA ASN A 79 -2.88 -22.87 11.67
C ASN A 79 -4.14 -22.26 12.30
N THR A 80 -4.90 -21.42 11.58
CA THR A 80 -6.19 -20.93 12.09
C THR A 80 -7.19 -22.06 12.24
N ILE A 81 -7.28 -22.95 11.24
CA ILE A 81 -8.18 -24.10 11.23
C ILE A 81 -7.82 -25.06 12.37
N ARG A 82 -6.54 -25.41 12.53
CA ARG A 82 -6.07 -26.31 13.59
C ARG A 82 -6.34 -25.76 15.00
N VAL A 83 -6.23 -24.44 15.19
CA VAL A 83 -6.56 -23.79 16.48
C VAL A 83 -8.06 -23.81 16.73
N ASP A 84 -8.89 -23.51 15.72
CA ASP A 84 -10.36 -23.54 15.83
C ASP A 84 -10.86 -24.97 16.16
N GLU A 85 -10.33 -25.98 15.48
CA GLU A 85 -10.67 -27.39 15.74
C GLU A 85 -10.35 -27.81 17.18
N LEU A 86 -9.17 -27.46 17.70
CA LEU A 86 -8.78 -27.77 19.08
C LEU A 86 -9.69 -27.09 20.10
N ILE A 87 -10.08 -25.84 19.87
CA ILE A 87 -11.00 -25.11 20.77
C ILE A 87 -12.41 -25.67 20.69
N ARG A 88 -12.87 -26.11 19.52
CA ARG A 88 -14.17 -26.80 19.36
C ARG A 88 -14.19 -28.15 20.08
N CYS A 89 -13.09 -28.89 20.04
CA CYS A 89 -12.96 -30.16 20.76
C CYS A 89 -12.92 -29.98 22.29
N ASP A 90 -12.23 -28.95 22.78
CA ASP A 90 -12.19 -28.62 24.21
C ASP A 90 -12.08 -27.10 24.44
N ARG A 91 -13.22 -26.51 24.80
CA ARG A 91 -13.34 -25.07 25.08
C ARG A 91 -12.61 -24.61 26.35
N ARG A 92 -12.14 -25.52 27.21
CA ARG A 92 -11.41 -25.18 28.44
C ARG A 92 -9.90 -25.20 28.27
N MET A 93 -9.41 -25.55 27.07
CA MET A 93 -7.98 -25.65 26.77
C MET A 93 -7.29 -24.29 26.82
N LYS A 94 -6.10 -24.23 27.43
CA LYS A 94 -5.37 -22.97 27.57
C LYS A 94 -4.55 -22.67 26.31
N ILE A 95 -4.38 -21.39 25.99
CA ILE A 95 -3.53 -20.92 24.85
C ILE A 95 -2.13 -21.56 24.86
N ARG A 96 -1.54 -21.79 26.04
CA ARG A 96 -0.22 -22.45 26.16
C ARG A 96 -0.24 -23.91 25.73
N GLU A 97 -1.32 -24.63 26.00
CA GLU A 97 -1.48 -26.05 25.65
C GLU A 97 -1.70 -26.20 24.14
N ILE A 98 -2.47 -25.31 23.54
CA ILE A 98 -2.67 -25.25 22.08
C ILE A 98 -1.34 -24.95 21.37
N ALA A 99 -0.56 -23.99 21.89
CA ALA A 99 0.76 -23.65 21.37
C ALA A 99 1.73 -24.85 21.40
N LEU A 100 1.72 -25.65 22.48
CA LEU A 100 2.52 -26.86 22.59
C LEU A 100 2.06 -27.95 21.63
N LYS A 101 0.74 -28.18 21.51
CA LYS A 101 0.19 -29.22 20.62
C LYS A 101 0.44 -28.95 19.14
N LEU A 102 0.36 -27.68 18.73
CA LEU A 102 0.51 -27.29 17.34
C LEU A 102 1.95 -26.89 16.98
N GLU A 103 2.86 -26.87 17.96
CA GLU A 103 4.24 -26.36 17.82
C GLU A 103 4.28 -24.92 17.27
N ILE A 104 3.25 -24.12 17.59
CA ILE A 104 3.12 -22.72 17.16
C ILE A 104 3.54 -21.82 18.32
N PRO A 105 4.27 -20.71 18.06
CA PRO A 105 4.55 -19.72 19.09
C PRO A 105 3.27 -19.25 19.79
N LYS A 106 3.28 -19.22 21.13
CA LYS A 106 2.14 -18.78 21.95
C LYS A 106 1.57 -17.42 21.51
N SER A 107 2.44 -16.50 21.08
CA SER A 107 2.06 -15.18 20.57
C SER A 107 1.14 -15.28 19.34
N LYS A 108 1.39 -16.24 18.46
CA LYS A 108 0.58 -16.48 17.27
C LYS A 108 -0.73 -17.17 17.60
N VAL A 109 -0.76 -18.12 18.51
CA VAL A 109 -2.04 -18.69 18.99
C VAL A 109 -2.92 -17.60 19.62
N HIS A 110 -2.34 -16.70 20.41
CA HIS A 110 -3.06 -15.58 21.01
C HIS A 110 -3.64 -14.62 19.96
N GLU A 111 -2.85 -14.27 18.94
CA GLU A 111 -3.30 -13.46 17.80
C GLU A 111 -4.47 -14.14 17.05
N ILE A 112 -4.40 -15.46 16.83
CA ILE A 112 -5.48 -16.21 16.16
C ILE A 112 -6.77 -16.19 16.96
N VAL A 113 -6.69 -16.51 18.26
CA VAL A 113 -7.87 -16.61 19.13
C VAL A 113 -8.59 -15.26 19.23
N HIS A 114 -7.84 -14.18 19.46
CA HIS A 114 -8.44 -12.86 19.66
C HIS A 114 -8.72 -12.10 18.36
N ASP A 115 -7.77 -12.05 17.42
CA ASP A 115 -7.88 -11.21 16.23
C ASP A 115 -8.60 -11.93 15.07
N THR A 116 -8.61 -13.27 15.04
CA THR A 116 -9.22 -14.05 13.96
C THR A 116 -10.52 -14.74 14.37
N LEU A 117 -10.55 -15.44 15.51
CA LEU A 117 -11.72 -16.19 15.98
C LEU A 117 -12.66 -15.35 16.86
N GLY A 118 -12.19 -14.22 17.40
CA GLY A 118 -12.97 -13.32 18.25
C GLY A 118 -13.38 -13.94 19.59
N LEU A 119 -12.57 -14.87 20.11
CA LEU A 119 -12.79 -15.60 21.36
C LEU A 119 -11.94 -15.05 22.52
#